data_AF-A0A4R9VS48-F1
#
_entry.id   AF-A0A4R9VS48-F1
#
_cell.length_a   1.000
_cell.length_b   1.000
_cell.length_c   1.000
_cell.angle_alpha   90.00
_cell.angle_beta   90.00
_cell.angle_gamma   90.00
#
_symmetry.space_group_name_H-M   'P 1'
#
loop_
_entity.id
_entity.type
_entity.pdbx_description
1 polymer ?
#
loop_
_entity_poly.entity_id
_entity_poly.type
_entity_poly.pdbx_seq_one_letter_code
_entity_poly.pdbx_strand_id
1 'polypeptide(L)'
;LTIAVILGFGAIRISTGAITAGTLIAMIFYVIQLTQPIINLSTLVTDYKKAVGASSRIYEIMEEPTEVFELEEAKPIIDGNLSFENVHFKYGNKPILTNVSFDIPSGSITAFVGPSGSGKSTIFNI
;
A
#
# COMPACT_ATOMS: atom_id res chain seq x y z
N LEU A 1 -9.17 -36.72 -16.94
CA LEU A 1 -8.96 -36.93 -18.39
C LEU A 1 -7.58 -37.51 -18.68
N THR A 2 -6.49 -36.86 -18.25
CA THR A 2 -5.10 -37.27 -18.52
C THR A 2 -4.79 -38.72 -18.11
N ILE A 3 -5.17 -39.12 -16.89
CA ILE A 3 -4.97 -40.51 -16.41
C ILE A 3 -5.79 -41.51 -17.23
N ALA A 4 -7.02 -41.17 -17.61
CA ALA A 4 -7.87 -42.04 -18.44
C ALA A 4 -7.29 -42.25 -19.84
N VAL A 5 -6.69 -41.20 -20.43
CA VAL A 5 -5.96 -41.31 -21.71
C VAL A 5 -4.72 -42.20 -21.57
N ILE A 6 -3.95 -42.03 -20.50
CA ILE A 6 -2.77 -42.86 -20.21
C ILE A 6 -3.16 -44.33 -20.02
N LEU A 7 -4.23 -44.61 -19.26
CA LEU A 7 -4.73 -45.97 -19.05
C LEU A 7 -5.23 -46.60 -20.35
N GLY A 8 -6.05 -45.88 -21.13
CA GLY A 8 -6.61 -46.41 -22.38
C GLY A 8 -5.53 -46.71 -23.43
N PHE A 9 -4.64 -45.74 -23.70
CA PHE A 9 -3.55 -45.93 -24.66
C PHE A 9 -2.50 -46.93 -24.13
N GLY A 10 -2.19 -46.86 -22.84
CA GLY A 10 -1.27 -47.76 -22.15
C GLY A 10 -1.72 -49.22 -22.20
N ALA A 11 -3.01 -49.49 -22.00
CA ALA A 11 -3.57 -50.84 -22.07
C ALA A 11 -3.40 -51.48 -23.46
N ILE A 12 -3.61 -50.70 -24.54
CA ILE A 12 -3.37 -51.14 -25.93
C ILE A 12 -1.88 -51.42 -26.17
N ARG A 13 -0.99 -50.64 -25.55
CA ARG A 13 0.47 -50.84 -25.66
C ARG A 13 0.97 -52.04 -24.86
N ILE A 14 0.30 -52.39 -23.77
CA ILE A 14 0.54 -53.63 -23.02
C ILE A 14 0.07 -54.85 -23.84
N SER A 15 -1.12 -54.79 -24.46
CA SER A 15 -1.65 -55.91 -25.25
C SER A 15 -0.81 -56.21 -26.51
N THR A 16 -0.07 -55.22 -27.00
CA THR A 16 0.89 -55.39 -28.11
C THR A 16 2.31 -55.77 -27.66
N GLY A 17 2.54 -55.95 -26.36
CA GLY A 17 3.85 -56.29 -25.79
C GLY A 17 4.88 -55.16 -25.84
N ALA A 18 4.49 -53.95 -26.24
CA ALA A 18 5.41 -52.82 -26.44
C ALA A 18 5.86 -52.17 -25.13
N ILE A 19 5.06 -52.28 -24.06
CA ILE A 19 5.39 -51.82 -22.70
C ILE A 19 4.90 -52.84 -21.67
N THR A 20 5.48 -52.79 -20.46
CA THR A 20 5.00 -53.60 -19.32
C THR A 20 3.95 -52.85 -18.50
N ALA A 21 3.18 -53.58 -17.69
CA ALA A 21 2.26 -52.97 -16.72
C ALA A 21 2.99 -52.07 -15.70
N GLY A 22 4.20 -52.45 -15.28
CA GLY A 22 5.03 -51.63 -14.40
C GLY A 22 5.42 -50.29 -15.02
N THR A 23 5.73 -50.27 -16.32
CA THR A 23 6.00 -49.04 -17.08
C THR A 23 4.79 -48.11 -17.10
N LEU A 24 3.59 -48.66 -17.27
CA LEU A 24 2.36 -47.86 -17.25
C LEU A 24 2.09 -47.23 -15.88
N ILE A 25 2.27 -48.01 -14.80
CA ILE A 25 2.14 -47.51 -13.43
C ILE A 25 3.16 -46.38 -13.16
N ALA A 26 4.42 -46.56 -13.57
CA ALA A 26 5.45 -45.53 -13.44
C ALA A 26 5.08 -44.22 -14.17
N MET A 27 4.52 -44.30 -15.38
CA MET A 27 4.06 -43.11 -16.11
C MET A 27 2.95 -42.36 -15.37
N ILE A 28 1.99 -43.06 -14.76
CA ILE A 28 0.93 -42.43 -13.97
C ILE A 28 1.54 -41.67 -12.79
N PHE A 29 2.49 -42.31 -12.07
CA PHE A 29 3.19 -41.65 -10.97
C PHE A 29 3.98 -40.42 -11.42
N TYR A 30 4.66 -40.46 -12.56
CA TYR A 30 5.38 -39.31 -13.10
C TYR A 30 4.46 -38.14 -13.41
N VAL A 31 3.29 -38.38 -14.00
CA VAL A 31 2.33 -37.29 -14.29
C VAL A 31 1.82 -36.65 -13.01
N ILE A 32 1.50 -37.47 -11.99
CA ILE A 32 1.06 -36.95 -10.69
C ILE A 32 2.18 -36.12 -10.03
N GLN A 33 3.41 -36.65 -10.01
CA GLN A 33 4.56 -35.94 -9.44
C GLN A 33 4.90 -34.65 -10.18
N LEU A 34 4.77 -34.62 -11.50
CA LEU A 34 5.10 -33.43 -12.31
C LEU A 34 4.02 -32.34 -12.22
N THR A 35 2.79 -32.69 -11.87
CA THR A 35 1.70 -31.72 -11.76
C THR A 35 1.99 -30.66 -10.69
N GLN A 36 2.53 -31.07 -9.53
CA GLN A 36 2.75 -30.15 -8.42
C GLN A 36 3.86 -29.11 -8.66
N PRO A 37 5.06 -29.48 -9.15
CA PRO A 37 6.10 -28.52 -9.53
C PRO A 37 5.62 -27.52 -10.59
N ILE A 38 4.81 -27.95 -11.57
CA ILE A 38 4.27 -27.07 -12.61
C ILE A 38 3.36 -26.00 -12.01
N ILE A 39 2.48 -26.39 -11.09
CA ILE A 39 1.60 -25.44 -10.37
C ILE A 39 2.43 -24.49 -9.51
N ASN A 40 3.46 -25.00 -8.82
CA ASN A 40 4.36 -24.19 -8.00
C ASN A 40 5.13 -23.15 -8.85
N LEU A 41 5.58 -23.51 -10.06
CA LEU A 41 6.21 -22.54 -10.97
C LEU A 41 5.25 -21.44 -11.41
N SER A 42 3.99 -21.78 -11.69
CA SER A 42 2.97 -20.80 -12.07
C SER A 42 2.66 -19.81 -10.93
N THR A 43 2.57 -20.31 -9.70
CA THR A 43 2.33 -19.47 -8.51
C THR A 43 3.54 -18.59 -8.18
N LEU A 44 4.76 -19.10 -8.33
CA LEU A 44 5.99 -18.32 -8.14
C LEU A 44 6.04 -17.06 -9.00
N VAL A 45 5.62 -17.13 -10.27
CA VAL A 45 5.55 -15.94 -11.15
C VAL A 45 4.57 -14.90 -10.61
N THR A 46 3.43 -15.36 -10.10
CA THR A 46 2.41 -14.48 -9.53
C THR A 46 2.93 -13.81 -8.26
N ASP A 47 3.57 -14.57 -7.37
CA ASP A 47 4.10 -14.03 -6.12
C ASP A 47 5.29 -13.10 -6.33
N TYR A 48 6.15 -13.39 -7.31
CA TYR A 48 7.19 -12.47 -7.74
C TYR A 48 6.62 -11.12 -8.19
N LYS A 49 5.58 -11.12 -9.03
CA LYS A 49 4.93 -9.86 -9.47
C LYS A 49 4.29 -9.10 -8.31
N LYS A 50 3.68 -9.79 -7.35
CA LYS A 50 3.16 -9.16 -6.12
C LYS A 50 4.28 -8.51 -5.32
N ALA A 51 5.40 -9.20 -5.14
CA ALA A 51 6.55 -8.68 -4.42
C ALA A 51 7.09 -7.41 -5.08
N VAL A 52 7.29 -7.41 -6.41
CA VAL A 52 7.72 -6.22 -7.16
C VAL A 52 6.74 -5.04 -6.95
N GLY A 53 5.44 -5.27 -7.07
CA GLY A 53 4.43 -4.21 -6.87
C GLY A 53 4.31 -3.73 -5.41
N ALA A 54 4.62 -4.58 -4.43
CA ALA A 54 4.71 -4.19 -3.03
C ALA A 54 5.96 -3.35 -2.77
N SER A 55 7.11 -3.77 -3.30
CA SER A 55 8.37 -3.02 -3.19
C SER A 55 8.28 -1.64 -3.83
N SER A 56 7.64 -1.51 -5.00
CA SER A 56 7.42 -0.20 -5.64
C SER A 56 6.73 0.79 -4.71
N ARG A 57 5.65 0.35 -4.03
CA ARG A 57 4.91 1.19 -3.08
C ARG A 57 5.73 1.56 -1.85
N ILE A 58 6.60 0.67 -1.37
CA ILE A 58 7.53 0.99 -0.28
C ILE A 58 8.52 2.07 -0.73
N TYR A 59 9.07 1.94 -1.94
CA TYR A 59 9.97 2.95 -2.50
C TYR A 59 9.29 4.31 -2.67
N GLU A 60 8.05 4.35 -3.17
CA GLU A 60 7.27 5.60 -3.29
C GLU A 60 7.15 6.34 -1.95
N ILE A 61 6.88 5.63 -0.86
CA ILE A 61 6.80 6.23 0.49
C ILE A 61 8.17 6.70 0.98
N MET A 62 9.23 5.91 0.71
CA MET A 62 10.58 6.26 1.12
C MET A 62 11.14 7.48 0.37
N GLU A 63 10.67 7.73 -0.85
CA GLU A 63 11.06 8.87 -1.68
C GLU A 63 10.19 10.10 -1.45
N GLU A 64 9.14 10.00 -0.63
CA GLU A 64 8.31 11.14 -0.29
C GLU A 64 9.15 12.20 0.46
N PRO A 65 9.16 13.47 0.01
CA PRO A 65 9.97 14.50 0.64
C PRO A 65 9.51 14.70 2.08
N THR A 66 10.44 14.68 3.02
CA THR A 66 10.16 15.03 4.41
C THR A 66 9.75 16.50 4.51
N GLU A 67 8.74 16.79 5.31
CA GLU A 67 8.40 18.17 5.67
C GLU A 67 9.64 18.84 6.28
N VAL A 68 10.09 19.93 5.66
CA VAL A 68 11.24 20.68 6.12
C VAL A 68 10.81 21.47 7.36
N PHE A 69 11.09 20.93 8.54
CA PHE A 69 11.10 21.72 9.76
C PHE A 69 12.43 22.47 9.82
N GLU A 70 12.45 23.72 9.37
CA GLU A 70 13.51 24.65 9.75
C GLU A 70 13.38 24.89 11.26
N LEU A 71 14.07 24.05 12.04
CA LEU A 71 14.31 24.31 13.44
C LEU A 71 15.31 25.46 13.51
N GLU A 72 14.83 26.70 13.35
CA GLU A 72 15.51 27.83 13.96
C GLU A 72 15.73 27.47 15.44
N GLU A 73 16.90 27.82 16.01
CA GLU A 73 17.14 27.67 17.45
C GLU A 73 15.90 28.20 18.19
N ALA A 74 15.29 27.33 19.01
CA ALA A 74 14.06 27.65 19.69
C ALA A 74 14.26 28.91 20.54
N LYS A 75 13.75 30.04 20.06
CA LYS A 75 13.82 31.30 20.77
C LYS A 75 12.92 31.17 22.01
N PRO A 76 13.40 31.55 23.20
CA PRO A 76 12.54 31.55 24.38
C PRO A 76 11.36 32.48 24.13
N ILE A 77 10.14 32.00 24.41
CA ILE A 77 8.93 32.81 24.32
C ILE A 77 8.96 33.80 25.49
N ILE A 78 9.16 35.09 25.19
CA ILE A 78 9.38 36.13 26.23
C ILE A 78 8.06 36.68 26.76
N ASP A 79 7.10 36.99 25.89
CA ASP A 79 5.87 37.71 26.27
C ASP A 79 4.60 36.88 26.16
N GLY A 80 4.59 35.77 25.41
CA GLY A 80 3.42 34.89 25.25
C GLY A 80 2.24 35.49 24.49
N ASN A 81 2.39 36.69 23.92
CA ASN A 81 1.42 37.27 23.00
C ASN A 81 1.50 36.54 21.64
N LEU A 82 0.36 36.23 21.04
CA LEU A 82 0.27 35.61 19.73
C LEU A 82 -0.55 36.51 18.79
N SER A 83 -0.04 36.77 17.60
CA SER A 83 -0.73 37.56 16.58
C SER A 83 -0.88 36.76 15.29
N PHE A 84 -2.05 36.84 14.71
CA PHE A 84 -2.35 36.39 13.35
C PHE A 84 -2.42 37.64 12.47
N GLU A 85 -1.61 37.69 11.41
CA GLU A 85 -1.55 38.85 10.52
C GLU A 85 -1.83 38.43 9.07
N ASN A 86 -2.99 38.88 8.56
CA ASN A 86 -3.44 38.69 7.18
C ASN A 86 -3.33 37.22 6.74
N VAL A 87 -3.74 36.30 7.62
CA VAL A 87 -3.56 34.88 7.40
C VAL A 87 -4.55 34.39 6.35
N HIS A 88 -4.01 33.72 5.32
CA HIS A 88 -4.75 33.02 4.28
C HIS A 88 -4.38 31.54 4.31
N PHE A 89 -5.37 30.66 4.31
CA PHE A 89 -5.13 29.22 4.33
C PHE A 89 -6.17 28.47 3.50
N LYS A 90 -5.73 27.41 2.81
CA LYS A 90 -6.58 26.54 1.99
C LYS A 90 -6.15 25.08 2.13
N TYR A 91 -7.13 24.17 2.11
CA TYR A 91 -6.87 22.75 1.89
C TYR A 91 -7.05 22.44 0.41
N GLY A 92 -5.96 22.03 -0.26
CA GLY A 92 -5.94 21.88 -1.72
C GLY A 92 -6.36 23.18 -2.42
N ASN A 93 -7.49 23.14 -3.13
CA ASN A 93 -8.05 24.31 -3.84
C ASN A 93 -9.17 25.04 -3.07
N LYS A 94 -9.53 24.60 -1.87
CA LYS A 94 -10.63 25.18 -1.10
C LYS A 94 -10.11 26.19 -0.07
N PRO A 95 -10.34 27.51 -0.25
CA PRO A 95 -9.98 28.50 0.75
C PRO A 95 -10.82 28.30 2.02
N ILE A 96 -10.16 28.33 3.17
CA ILE A 96 -10.78 28.19 4.50
C ILE A 96 -10.62 29.47 5.32
N LEU A 97 -9.42 30.05 5.34
CA LEU A 97 -9.14 31.32 5.98
C LEU A 97 -8.80 32.35 4.90
N THR A 98 -9.43 33.52 4.98
CA THR A 98 -9.22 34.61 4.04
C THR A 98 -9.01 35.89 4.82
N ASN A 99 -7.78 36.41 4.79
CA ASN A 99 -7.40 37.67 5.43
C ASN A 99 -7.80 37.75 6.91
N VAL A 100 -7.43 36.73 7.68
CA VAL A 100 -7.74 36.65 9.11
C VAL A 100 -6.63 37.32 9.91
N SER A 101 -7.00 38.35 10.69
CA SER A 101 -6.08 39.06 11.58
C SER A 101 -6.70 39.24 12.97
N PHE A 102 -5.99 38.85 14.02
CA PHE A 102 -6.39 39.05 15.41
C PHE A 102 -5.21 38.85 16.37
N ASP A 103 -5.33 39.42 17.57
CA ASP A 103 -4.35 39.31 18.63
C ASP A 103 -4.88 38.44 19.78
N ILE A 104 -4.02 37.63 20.37
CA ILE A 104 -4.24 36.85 21.59
C ILE A 104 -3.25 37.35 22.64
N PRO A 105 -3.70 38.18 23.60
CA PRO A 105 -2.87 38.65 24.69
C PRO A 105 -2.44 37.52 25.63
N SER A 106 -1.24 37.64 26.16
CA SER A 106 -0.70 36.74 27.17
C SER A 106 -1.56 36.72 28.43
N GLY A 107 -1.74 35.53 29.01
CA GLY A 107 -2.55 35.32 30.20
C GLY A 107 -4.06 35.49 30.01
N SER A 108 -4.55 35.63 28.77
CA SER A 108 -5.97 35.73 28.46
C SER A 108 -6.57 34.43 27.94
N ILE A 109 -7.90 34.34 27.99
CA ILE A 109 -8.67 33.26 27.37
C ILE A 109 -9.40 33.84 26.17
N THR A 110 -8.98 33.45 24.97
CA THR A 110 -9.66 33.83 23.72
C THR A 110 -10.53 32.67 23.23
N ALA A 111 -11.81 32.95 22.97
CA ALA A 111 -12.77 31.96 22.48
C ALA A 111 -13.14 32.22 21.01
N PHE A 112 -12.97 31.21 20.16
CA PHE A 112 -13.42 31.26 18.76
C PHE A 112 -14.82 30.66 18.62
N VAL A 113 -15.80 31.49 18.28
CA VAL A 113 -17.20 31.10 18.11
C VAL A 113 -17.66 31.27 16.67
N GLY A 114 -18.50 30.35 16.19
CA GLY A 114 -19.09 30.45 14.85
C GLY A 114 -19.65 29.12 14.34
N PRO A 115 -20.42 29.15 13.23
CA PRO A 115 -21.08 27.97 12.66
C PRO A 115 -20.13 26.83 12.29
N SER A 116 -20.63 25.60 12.16
CA SER A 116 -19.81 24.47 11.69
C SER A 116 -19.18 24.78 10.33
N GLY A 117 -17.91 24.40 10.15
CA GLY A 117 -17.15 24.64 8.91
C GLY A 117 -16.57 26.05 8.75
N SER A 118 -16.72 26.95 9.74
CA SER A 118 -16.20 28.33 9.65
C SER A 118 -14.67 28.48 9.79
N GLY A 119 -13.89 27.39 9.75
CA GLY A 119 -12.43 27.43 9.83
C GLY A 119 -11.82 27.45 11.23
N LYS A 120 -12.61 27.36 12.31
CA LYS A 120 -12.11 27.38 13.71
C LYS A 120 -11.02 26.34 13.98
N SER A 121 -11.28 25.07 13.67
CA SER A 121 -10.28 23.99 13.85
C SER A 121 -9.05 24.17 12.97
N THR A 122 -9.19 24.85 11.83
CA THR A 122 -8.06 25.18 10.96
C THR A 122 -7.16 26.22 11.61
N ILE A 123 -7.72 27.24 12.29
CA ILE A 123 -6.94 28.23 13.06
C ILE A 123 -6.09 27.57 14.15
N PHE A 124 -6.56 26.47 14.75
CA PHE A 124 -5.79 25.73 15.77
C PHE A 124 -4.72 24.79 15.20
N ASN A 125 -4.83 24.41 13.93
CA ASN A 125 -3.90 23.47 13.30
C ASN A 125 -2.71 24.16 12.62
N ILE A 126 -2.81 25.46 12.38
CA ILE A 126 -1.75 26.31 11.82
C ILE A 126 -0.97 26.98 12.95
#